data_AF-A0A0C2DEA6-F1
#
_entry.id   AF-A0A0C2DEA6-F1
#
_cell.length_a   1.000
_cell.length_b   1.000
_cell.length_c   1.000
_cell.angle_alpha   90.00
_cell.angle_beta   90.00
_cell.angle_gamma   90.00
#
_symmetry.space_group_name_H-M   'P 1'
#
loop_
_entity.id
_entity.type
_entity.pdbx_description
1 polymer ?
#
loop_
_entity_poly.entity_id
_entity_poly.type
_entity_poly.pdbx_seq_one_letter_code
_entity_poly.pdbx_strand_id
1 'polypeptide(L)'
;MLLCCSGGKDEHTKTIERELHNERKILRRQVKILLLGSGESGKSTFIKQMNIIHGAGEFTADEVRAYRQQIYQVSISSRMFALLS
;
A
#
# COMPACT_ATOMS: atom_id res chain seq x y z
N MET A 1 19.03 50.35 15.88
CA MET A 1 17.95 49.46 16.36
C MET A 1 16.95 49.32 15.22
N LEU A 2 16.57 48.09 14.87
CA LEU A 2 15.54 47.70 13.91
C LEU A 2 15.78 47.95 12.40
N LEU A 3 15.93 46.82 11.71
CA LEU A 3 15.62 46.44 10.32
C LEU A 3 16.81 45.56 9.85
N CYS A 4 16.69 44.30 9.47
CA CYS A 4 15.64 43.64 8.71
C CYS A 4 15.79 42.10 8.87
N CYS A 5 14.79 41.38 9.39
CA CYS A 5 14.68 39.93 9.26
C CYS A 5 13.24 39.56 8.92
N SER A 6 12.93 39.71 7.63
CA SER A 6 11.94 38.98 6.83
C SER A 6 10.84 38.19 7.56
N GLY A 7 9.83 38.90 8.05
CA GLY A 7 8.56 38.36 8.57
C GLY A 7 7.61 37.78 7.51
N GLY A 8 8.13 37.02 6.54
CA GLY A 8 7.35 36.37 5.47
C GLY A 8 7.63 34.88 5.30
N LYS A 9 8.57 34.31 6.05
CA LYS A 9 8.90 32.86 6.02
C LYS A 9 8.14 32.05 7.07
N ASP A 10 7.56 32.70 8.06
CA ASP A 10 7.03 32.01 9.23
C ASP A 10 5.72 31.29 8.95
N GLU A 11 4.82 31.82 8.11
CA GLU A 11 3.49 31.20 7.95
C GLU A 11 3.53 29.90 7.15
N HIS A 12 4.35 29.86 6.09
CA HIS A 12 4.62 28.62 5.35
C HIS A 12 5.35 27.60 6.23
N THR A 13 6.39 28.01 6.97
CA THR A 13 7.10 27.11 7.89
C THR A 13 6.19 26.56 8.99
N LYS A 14 5.34 27.40 9.59
CA LYS A 14 4.33 26.98 10.58
C LYS A 14 3.33 25.98 10.00
N THR A 15 2.94 26.16 8.75
CA THR A 15 2.03 25.25 8.05
C THR A 15 2.68 23.87 7.86
N ILE A 16 3.92 23.85 7.36
CA ILE A 16 4.69 22.60 7.18
C ILE A 16 4.89 21.89 8.53
N GLU A 17 5.24 22.62 9.60
CA GLU A 17 5.41 22.03 10.93
C GLU A 17 4.11 21.42 11.47
N ARG A 18 2.96 22.07 11.22
CA ARG A 18 1.65 21.53 11.59
C ARG A 18 1.34 20.24 10.83
N GLU A 19 1.60 20.20 9.53
CA GLU A 19 1.43 19.01 8.69
C GLU A 19 2.29 17.85 9.19
N LEU A 20 3.60 18.10 9.39
CA LEU A 20 4.54 17.10 9.93
C LEU A 20 4.12 16.57 11.31
N HIS A 21 3.61 17.43 12.19
CA HIS A 21 3.11 17.00 13.50
C HIS A 21 1.87 16.11 13.39
N ASN A 22 0.96 16.44 12.48
CA ASN A 22 -0.24 15.64 12.22
C ASN A 22 0.13 14.27 11.61
N GLU A 23 1.04 14.24 10.64
CA GLU A 23 1.55 13.00 10.06
C GLU A 23 2.23 12.12 11.12
N ARG A 24 3.08 12.71 11.98
CA ARG A 24 3.70 11.98 13.10
C ARG A 24 2.66 11.38 14.05
N LYS A 25 1.54 12.05 14.31
CA LYS A 25 0.44 11.50 15.12
C LYS A 25 -0.23 10.30 14.45
N ILE A 26 -0.47 10.39 13.13
CA ILE A 26 -1.05 9.28 12.34
C ILE A 26 -0.10 8.09 12.34
N LEU A 27 1.18 8.32 12.05
CA LEU A 27 2.22 7.28 12.02
C LEU A 27 2.36 6.57 13.36
N ARG A 28 2.31 7.31 14.49
CA ARG A 28 2.36 6.70 15.84
C ARG A 28 1.18 5.77 16.12
N ARG A 29 0.03 5.97 15.48
CA ARG A 29 -1.16 5.11 15.63
C ARG A 29 -1.18 3.97 14.63
N GLN A 30 -0.33 4.00 13.60
CA GLN A 30 -0.29 2.98 12.57
C GLN A 30 0.36 1.69 13.10
N VAL A 31 -0.34 0.57 12.95
CA VAL A 31 0.20 -0.77 13.24
C VAL A 31 0.75 -1.36 11.94
N LYS A 32 1.99 -1.84 11.96
CA LYS A 32 2.63 -2.52 10.83
C LYS A 32 2.70 -4.02 11.12
N ILE A 33 2.24 -4.83 10.17
CA ILE A 33 2.20 -6.29 10.29
C ILE A 33 3.11 -6.88 9.21
N LEU A 34 3.98 -7.83 9.60
CA LEU A 34 4.83 -8.59 8.68
C LEU A 34 4.34 -10.03 8.60
N LEU A 35 4.01 -10.49 7.39
CA LEU A 35 3.62 -11.89 7.15
C LEU A 35 4.81 -12.67 6.61
N LEU A 36 5.19 -13.74 7.33
CA LEU A 36 6.29 -14.64 6.97
C LEU A 36 5.76 -16.01 6.56
N GLY A 37 6.47 -16.69 5.65
CA GLY A 37 6.13 -18.03 5.18
C GLY A 37 6.76 -18.36 3.83
N SER A 38 6.82 -19.66 3.48
CA SER A 38 7.30 -20.16 2.18
C SER A 38 6.56 -19.53 1.00
N GLY A 39 7.17 -19.50 -0.20
CA GLY A 39 6.65 -18.80 -1.38
C GLY A 39 5.17 -19.03 -1.67
N GLU A 40 4.69 -20.26 -1.47
CA GLU A 40 3.32 -20.69 -1.81
C GLU A 40 2.37 -20.77 -0.60
N SER A 41 2.78 -20.30 0.58
CA SER A 41 2.01 -20.43 1.82
C SER A 41 0.72 -19.57 1.89
N GLY A 42 0.29 -18.95 0.79
CA GLY A 42 -0.95 -18.17 0.75
C GLY A 42 -0.90 -16.77 1.35
N LYS A 43 0.29 -16.19 1.60
CA LYS A 43 0.44 -14.82 2.15
C LYS A 43 -0.36 -13.77 1.35
N SER A 44 -0.26 -13.82 0.03
CA SER A 44 -1.01 -12.91 -0.86
C SER A 44 -2.53 -13.14 -0.78
N THR A 45 -2.97 -14.37 -0.55
CA THR A 45 -4.38 -14.72 -0.35
C THR A 45 -4.90 -14.12 0.95
N PHE A 46 -4.15 -14.20 2.04
CA PHE A 46 -4.51 -13.58 3.31
C PHE A 46 -4.68 -12.06 3.17
N ILE A 47 -3.73 -11.37 2.51
CA ILE A 47 -3.82 -9.92 2.28
C ILE A 47 -5.04 -9.56 1.42
N LYS A 48 -5.36 -10.34 0.38
CA LYS A 48 -6.57 -10.15 -0.43
C LYS A 48 -7.84 -10.25 0.43
N GLN A 49 -7.93 -11.23 1.32
CA GLN A 49 -9.06 -11.37 2.24
C GLN A 49 -9.16 -10.20 3.23
N MET A 50 -8.02 -9.69 3.71
CA MET A 50 -8.02 -8.50 4.56
C MET A 50 -8.58 -7.26 3.84
N ASN A 51 -8.28 -7.08 2.54
CA ASN A 51 -8.88 -6.00 1.75
C ASN A 51 -10.39 -6.16 1.57
N ILE A 52 -10.87 -7.39 1.38
CA ILE A 52 -12.31 -7.69 1.23
C ILE A 52 -13.07 -7.39 2.52
N ILE A 53 -12.53 -7.78 3.69
CA ILE A 53 -13.24 -7.67 4.97
C ILE A 53 -13.10 -6.28 5.60
N HIS A 54 -11.90 -5.68 5.54
CA HIS A 54 -11.56 -4.45 6.27
C HIS A 54 -11.07 -3.30 5.39
N GLY A 55 -10.89 -3.53 4.08
CA GLY A 55 -10.40 -2.54 3.13
C GLY A 55 -11.52 -1.91 2.30
N ALA A 56 -11.24 -1.66 1.02
CA ALA A 56 -12.21 -1.06 0.09
C ALA A 56 -13.38 -2.01 -0.29
N GLY A 57 -13.36 -3.26 0.17
CA GLY A 57 -14.40 -4.24 -0.09
C GLY A 57 -14.27 -4.86 -1.48
N GLU A 58 -14.86 -4.21 -2.49
CA GLU A 58 -14.87 -4.70 -3.86
C GLU A 58 -13.59 -4.35 -4.62
N PHE A 59 -13.13 -5.25 -5.49
CA PHE A 59 -12.04 -4.96 -6.41
C PHE A 59 -12.53 -4.05 -7.54
N THR A 60 -11.71 -3.07 -7.88
CA THR A 60 -11.98 -2.17 -9.00
C THR A 60 -11.99 -2.93 -10.34
N ALA A 61 -12.67 -2.37 -11.35
CA ALA A 61 -12.73 -2.98 -12.68
C ALA A 61 -11.32 -3.20 -13.28
N ASP A 62 -10.38 -2.30 -12.99
CA ASP A 62 -8.99 -2.39 -13.44
C ASP A 62 -8.23 -3.51 -12.71
N GLU A 63 -8.41 -3.65 -11.40
CA GLU A 63 -7.85 -4.78 -10.64
C GLU A 63 -8.40 -6.12 -11.11
N VAL A 64 -9.71 -6.22 -11.35
CA VAL A 64 -10.33 -7.44 -11.89
C VAL A 64 -9.74 -7.77 -13.26
N ARG A 65 -9.53 -6.78 -14.13
CA ARG A 65 -8.89 -6.97 -15.44
C ARG A 65 -7.45 -7.47 -15.29
N ALA A 66 -6.68 -6.90 -14.36
CA ALA A 66 -5.31 -7.35 -14.07
C ALA A 66 -5.30 -8.79 -13.52
N TYR A 67 -6.22 -9.14 -12.61
CA TYR A 67 -6.33 -10.49 -12.08
C TYR A 67 -6.69 -11.52 -13.15
N ARG A 68 -7.55 -11.17 -14.11
CA ARG A 68 -7.83 -12.05 -15.26
C ARG A 68 -6.56 -12.40 -16.02
N GLN A 69 -5.70 -11.43 -16.29
CA GLN A 69 -4.41 -11.69 -16.95
C GLN A 69 -3.52 -12.62 -16.11
N GLN A 70 -3.44 -12.38 -14.79
CA GLN A 70 -2.68 -13.26 -13.89
C GLN A 70 -3.24 -14.70 -13.87
N ILE A 71 -4.57 -14.87 -13.89
CA ILE A 71 -5.21 -16.20 -13.93
C ILE A 71 -4.83 -16.95 -15.20
N TYR A 72 -4.83 -16.29 -16.36
CA TYR A 72 -4.39 -16.92 -17.61
C TYR A 72 -2.92 -17.34 -17.55
N GLN A 73 -2.04 -16.47 -17.04
CA GLN A 73 -0.62 -16.78 -16.89
C GLN A 73 -0.38 -18.00 -15.99
N VAL A 74 -1.03 -18.04 -14.81
CA VAL A 74 -0.93 -19.19 -13.90
C VAL A 74 -1.47 -20.47 -14.55
N SER A 75 -2.60 -20.38 -15.26
CA SER A 75 -3.21 -21.54 -15.93
C SER A 75 -2.32 -22.10 -17.05
N ILE A 76 -1.69 -21.22 -17.83
CA ILE A 76 -0.76 -21.61 -18.90
C ILE A 76 0.52 -22.19 -18.29
N SER A 77 1.11 -21.51 -17.31
CA SER A 77 2.33 -21.95 -16.63
C SER A 77 2.14 -23.32 -15.97
N SER A 78 1.03 -23.54 -15.27
CA SER A 78 0.69 -24.82 -14.66
C SER A 78 0.56 -25.95 -15.69
N ARG A 79 -0.15 -25.71 -16.80
CA ARG A 79 -0.23 -26.69 -17.89
C ARG A 79 1.13 -26.97 -18.53
N MET A 80 1.94 -25.94 -18.76
CA MET A 80 3.27 -26.09 -19.34
C MET A 80 4.18 -26.95 -18.45
N PHE A 81 4.18 -26.70 -17.14
CA PHE A 81 4.93 -27.50 -16.17
C PHE A 81 4.51 -28.98 -16.20
N ALA A 82 3.20 -29.24 -16.25
CA ALA A 82 2.66 -30.61 -16.31
C ALA A 82 2.98 -31.37 -17.61
N LEU A 83 3.24 -30.68 -18.72
CA LEU A 83 3.61 -31.32 -19.99
C LEU A 83 5.11 -31.59 -20.12
N LEU A 84 5.94 -30.92 -19.31
CA LEU A 84 7.40 -31.05 -19.31
C LEU A 84 7.90 -32.04 -18.23
N SER A 85 7.00 -32.55 -17.39
CA SER A 85 7.27 -33.54 -16.32
C SER A 85 6.75 -34.90 -16.71
#